data_AF-A0A260BXZ1-F1
#
_entry.id   AF-A0A260BXZ1-F1
#
_cell.length_a   1.000
_cell.length_b   1.000
_cell.length_c   1.000
_cell.angle_alpha   90.00
_cell.angle_beta   90.00
_cell.angle_gamma   90.00
#
_symmetry.space_group_name_H-M   'P 1'
#
loop_
_entity.id
_entity.type
_entity.pdbx_description
1 polymer ?
#
loop_
_entity_poly.entity_id
_entity_poly.type
_entity_poly.pdbx_seq_one_letter_code
_entity_poly.pdbx_strand_id
1 'polypeptide(L)'
;MIDPGSDSWNYVAAMFSYEFLGGGVEYDTIERIHRGEIDDWVQALTQSGLFERAAVSQIADSWRAAPRELFDMLVLDADEMTARRCALAWSSLDRLAPLARLG
;
A
#
# COMPACT_ATOMS: atom_id res chain seq x y z
N MET A 1 -4.82 3.69 -18.92
CA MET A 1 -4.53 2.41 -18.23
C MET A 1 -3.10 2.50 -17.77
N ILE A 2 -2.87 2.71 -16.47
CA ILE A 2 -1.53 2.72 -15.91
C ILE A 2 -1.08 1.27 -15.88
N ASP A 3 0.00 0.99 -16.60
CA ASP A 3 0.57 -0.35 -16.64
C ASP A 3 1.43 -0.53 -15.37
N PRO A 4 1.17 -1.54 -14.52
CA PRO A 4 1.96 -1.84 -13.33
C PRO A 4 3.44 -2.21 -13.60
N GLY A 5 3.97 -1.95 -14.80
CA GLY A 5 5.40 -2.00 -15.15
C GLY A 5 5.99 -0.72 -15.74
N SER A 6 5.27 0.41 -15.72
CA SER A 6 5.76 1.69 -16.25
C SER A 6 6.79 2.37 -15.33
N ASP A 7 7.71 3.17 -15.89
CA ASP A 7 8.73 3.89 -15.13
C ASP A 7 8.12 4.77 -14.01
N SER A 8 6.99 5.43 -14.28
CA SER A 8 6.24 6.22 -13.29
C SER A 8 5.76 5.38 -12.11
N TRP A 9 5.34 4.14 -12.35
CA TRP A 9 4.91 3.22 -11.29
C TRP A 9 6.07 2.75 -10.42
N ASN A 10 7.21 2.43 -11.03
CA ASN A 10 8.43 2.07 -10.29
C ASN A 10 8.93 3.22 -9.41
N TYR A 11 8.88 4.47 -9.90
CA TYR A 11 9.23 5.64 -9.09
C TYR A 11 8.33 5.83 -7.87
N VAL A 12 7.03 5.58 -8.02
CA VAL A 12 6.05 5.69 -6.94
C VAL A 12 6.23 4.59 -5.92
N ALA A 13 6.44 3.35 -6.38
CA ALA A 13 6.75 2.22 -5.51
C ALA A 13 8.02 2.47 -4.69
N ALA A 14 9.08 2.97 -5.31
CA ALA A 14 10.33 3.29 -4.63
C ALA A 14 10.16 4.44 -3.61
N MET A 15 9.42 5.50 -3.96
CA MET A 15 9.13 6.63 -3.07
C MET A 15 8.37 6.16 -1.82
N PHE A 16 7.30 5.39 -2.01
CA PHE A 16 6.49 4.91 -0.90
C PHE A 16 7.17 3.82 -0.08
N SER A 17 7.96 2.95 -0.71
CA SER A 17 8.78 1.97 0.00
C SER A 17 9.77 2.64 0.94
N TYR A 18 10.38 3.76 0.53
CA TYR A 18 11.30 4.49 1.41
C TYR A 18 10.59 5.08 2.64
N GLU A 19 9.44 5.72 2.48
CA GLU A 19 8.65 6.24 3.60
C GLU A 19 8.14 5.11 4.51
N PHE A 20 7.71 4.00 3.91
CA PHE A 20 7.18 2.83 4.63
C PHE A 20 8.26 2.05 5.40
N LEU A 21 9.46 1.90 4.83
CA LEU A 21 10.55 1.10 5.40
C LEU A 21 11.52 1.94 6.26
N GLY A 22 11.71 3.21 5.92
CA GLY A 22 12.65 4.13 6.58
C GLY A 22 12.20 4.63 7.95
N GLY A 23 10.89 4.66 8.22
CA GLY A 23 10.31 5.00 9.53
C GLY A 23 10.31 3.85 10.54
N GLY A 24 10.69 2.64 10.12
CA GLY A 24 10.32 1.41 10.82
C GLY A 24 8.87 1.06 10.49
N VAL A 25 8.64 -0.13 9.95
CA VAL A 25 7.29 -0.58 9.60
C VAL A 25 6.44 -0.64 10.85
N GLU A 26 5.62 0.38 11.09
CA GLU A 26 4.66 0.39 12.18
C GLU A 26 3.50 -0.53 11.81
N TYR A 27 3.18 -1.46 12.71
CA TYR A 27 2.04 -2.38 12.57
C TYR A 27 0.74 -1.61 12.27
N ASP A 28 0.60 -0.43 12.86
CA ASP A 28 -0.53 0.49 12.68
C ASP A 28 -0.68 0.92 11.20
N THR A 29 0.43 1.15 10.48
CA THR A 29 0.38 1.51 9.05
C THR A 29 -0.12 0.32 8.21
N ILE A 30 0.33 -0.90 8.51
CA ILE A 30 -0.16 -2.11 7.84
C ILE A 30 -1.65 -2.30 8.14
N GLU A 31 -2.08 -2.08 9.37
CA GLU A 31 -3.48 -2.17 9.77
C GLU A 31 -4.37 -1.14 9.07
N ARG A 32 -3.93 0.12 8.97
CA ARG A 32 -4.64 1.17 8.23
C ARG A 32 -4.83 0.80 6.76
N ILE A 33 -3.76 0.34 6.11
CA ILE A 33 -3.83 -0.13 4.73
C ILE A 33 -4.78 -1.33 4.62
N HIS A 34 -4.70 -2.29 5.54
CA HIS A 34 -5.58 -3.46 5.56
C HIS A 34 -7.07 -3.09 5.63
N ARG A 35 -7.40 -2.02 6.36
CA ARG A 35 -8.76 -1.45 6.46
C ARG A 35 -9.19 -0.60 5.26
N GLY A 36 -8.29 -0.34 4.32
CA GLY A 36 -8.53 0.52 3.17
C GLY A 36 -8.39 2.02 3.48
N GLU A 37 -7.79 2.39 4.61
CA GLU A 37 -7.47 3.77 4.97
C GLU A 37 -6.25 4.25 4.17
N ILE A 38 -6.45 4.48 2.87
CA ILE A 38 -5.39 4.75 1.89
C ILE A 38 -5.24 6.23 1.52
N ASP A 39 -6.01 7.12 2.13
CA ASP A 39 -6.14 8.51 1.66
C ASP A 39 -4.80 9.27 1.70
N ASP A 40 -3.93 8.96 2.66
CA ASP A 40 -2.57 9.53 2.74
C ASP A 40 -1.75 9.18 1.49
N TRP A 41 -1.84 7.92 1.03
CA TRP A 41 -1.16 7.43 -0.17
C TRP A 41 -1.74 8.06 -1.45
N VAL A 42 -3.07 8.20 -1.52
CA VAL A 42 -3.75 8.85 -2.65
C VAL A 42 -3.41 10.34 -2.72
N GLN A 43 -3.30 11.01 -1.57
CA GLN A 43 -2.90 12.41 -1.50
C GLN A 43 -1.45 12.58 -1.96
N ALA A 44 -0.53 11.74 -1.49
CA ALA A 44 0.87 11.77 -1.92
C ALA A 44 0.99 11.49 -3.43
N LEU A 45 0.22 10.54 -3.98
CA LEU A 45 0.17 10.26 -5.41
C LEU A 45 -0.32 11.48 -6.21
N THR A 46 -1.36 12.16 -5.71
CA THR A 46 -1.88 13.39 -6.32
C THR A 46 -0.84 14.52 -6.31
N GLN A 47 -0.11 14.66 -5.20
CA GLN A 47 0.90 15.71 -5.03
C GLN A 47 2.17 15.46 -5.84
N SER A 48 2.48 14.21 -6.15
CA SER A 48 3.61 13.85 -7.01
C SER A 48 3.51 14.43 -8.42
N GLY A 49 2.29 14.69 -8.90
CA GLY A 49 2.04 15.15 -10.28
C GLY A 49 2.35 14.12 -11.36
N LEU A 50 2.70 12.88 -11.00
CA LEU A 50 3.09 11.82 -11.93
C LEU A 50 1.90 11.23 -12.70
N PHE A 51 0.69 11.42 -12.20
CA PHE A 51 -0.53 10.89 -12.79
C PHE A 51 -1.62 11.95 -12.91
N GLU A 52 -2.43 11.81 -13.94
CA GLU A 52 -3.67 12.58 -14.06
C GLU A 52 -4.64 12.24 -12.92
N ARG A 53 -5.43 13.22 -12.48
CA ARG A 53 -6.41 13.05 -11.40
C ARG A 53 -7.38 11.88 -11.63
N ALA A 54 -7.80 11.67 -12.88
CA ALA A 54 -8.69 10.55 -13.24
C ALA A 54 -8.01 9.18 -13.07
N ALA A 55 -6.70 9.12 -13.27
CA ALA A 55 -5.94 7.90 -13.09
C ALA A 55 -5.64 7.64 -11.60
N VAL A 56 -5.36 8.70 -10.82
CA VAL A 56 -5.26 8.62 -9.36
C VAL A 56 -6.56 8.12 -8.73
N SER A 57 -7.71 8.61 -9.20
CA SER A 57 -9.02 8.14 -8.70
C SER A 57 -9.24 6.65 -8.97
N GLN A 58 -8.88 6.17 -10.17
CA GLN A 58 -8.97 4.74 -10.49
C GLN A 58 -8.05 3.89 -9.62
N ILE A 59 -6.82 4.34 -9.39
CA ILE A 59 -5.87 3.67 -8.48
C ILE A 59 -6.44 3.61 -7.07
N ALA A 60 -7.01 4.71 -6.57
CA ALA A 60 -7.62 4.76 -5.25
C ALA A 60 -8.78 3.77 -5.12
N ASP A 61 -9.63 3.66 -6.15
CA ASP A 61 -10.75 2.71 -6.15
C ASP A 61 -10.25 1.26 -6.17
N SER A 62 -9.20 0.96 -6.97
CA SER A 62 -8.55 -0.36 -6.96
C SER A 62 -7.97 -0.71 -5.60
N TRP A 63 -7.24 0.21 -4.97
CA TRP A 63 -6.64 -0.01 -3.66
C TRP A 63 -7.69 -0.15 -2.54
N ARG A 64 -8.82 0.55 -2.61
CA ARG A 64 -9.93 0.34 -1.65
C ARG A 64 -10.59 -1.02 -1.85
N ALA A 65 -10.73 -1.48 -3.09
CA ALA A 65 -11.31 -2.78 -3.41
C ALA A 65 -10.35 -3.95 -3.08
N ALA A 66 -9.05 -3.74 -3.26
CA ALA A 66 -8.00 -4.72 -3.03
C ALA A 66 -6.78 -4.06 -2.34
N PRO A 67 -6.84 -3.82 -1.01
CA PRO A 67 -5.75 -3.14 -0.29
C PRO A 67 -4.42 -3.91 -0.30
N ARG A 68 -4.50 -5.20 -0.62
CA ARG A 68 -3.34 -6.07 -0.82
C ARG A 68 -2.44 -5.58 -1.96
N GLU A 69 -2.99 -4.99 -3.02
CA GLU A 69 -2.20 -4.49 -4.14
C GLU A 69 -1.28 -3.34 -3.73
N LEU A 70 -1.78 -2.41 -2.92
CA LEU A 70 -0.96 -1.34 -2.34
C LEU A 70 0.11 -1.93 -1.42
N PHE A 71 -0.25 -2.85 -0.54
CA PHE A 71 0.72 -3.49 0.35
C PHE A 71 1.85 -4.20 -0.41
N ASP A 72 1.51 -4.99 -1.43
CA ASP A 72 2.52 -5.73 -2.21
C ASP A 72 3.46 -4.78 -2.97
N MET A 73 2.98 -3.59 -3.39
CA MET A 73 3.83 -2.53 -3.93
C MET A 73 4.80 -1.98 -2.85
N LEU A 74 4.32 -1.67 -1.65
CA LEU A 74 5.11 -1.06 -0.57
C LEU A 74 6.25 -1.94 -0.07
N VAL A 75 6.13 -3.26 -0.23
CA VAL A 75 7.14 -4.22 0.20
C VAL A 75 8.01 -4.73 -0.95
N LEU A 76 7.78 -4.28 -2.19
CA LEU A 76 8.47 -4.77 -3.37
C LEU A 76 9.99 -4.57 -3.29
N ASP A 77 10.43 -3.41 -2.80
CA ASP A 77 11.84 -3.04 -2.64
C ASP A 77 12.38 -3.29 -1.23
N ALA A 78 11.60 -3.94 -0.35
CA ALA A 78 12.03 -4.26 1.00
C ALA A 78 13.08 -5.39 1.00
N ASP A 79 14.01 -5.35 1.95
CA ASP A 79 14.88 -6.49 2.20
C ASP A 79 14.04 -7.71 2.64
N GLU A 80 14.56 -8.92 2.39
CA GLU A 80 13.83 -10.17 2.63
C GLU A 80 13.30 -10.29 4.07
N MET A 81 14.06 -9.83 5.07
CA MET A 81 13.65 -9.90 6.47
C MET A 81 12.50 -8.93 6.76
N THR A 82 12.54 -7.74 6.18
CA THR A 82 11.45 -6.76 6.30
C THR A 82 10.21 -7.20 5.55
N ALA A 83 10.31 -7.65 4.29
CA ALA A 83 9.21 -8.20 3.53
C ALA A 83 8.52 -9.36 4.28
N ARG A 84 9.31 -10.27 4.87
CA ARG A 84 8.79 -11.40 5.66
C ARG A 84 8.06 -10.95 6.92
N ARG A 85 8.57 -9.95 7.64
CA ARG A 85 7.90 -9.38 8.83
C ARG A 85 6.57 -8.74 8.44
N CYS A 86 6.54 -7.94 7.38
CA CYS A 86 5.32 -7.30 6.88
C CYS A 86 4.27 -8.35 6.46
N ALA A 87 4.67 -9.40 5.75
CA ALA A 87 3.78 -10.47 5.33
C ALA A 87 3.16 -11.21 6.52
N LEU A 88 3.93 -11.45 7.59
CA LEU A 88 3.42 -12.05 8.82
C LEU A 88 2.42 -11.14 9.55
N ALA A 89 2.67 -9.83 9.58
CA ALA A 89 1.74 -8.85 10.15
C ALA A 89 0.42 -8.84 9.37
N TRP A 90 0.49 -8.76 8.04
CA TRP A 90 -0.69 -8.82 7.16
C TRP A 90 -1.49 -10.12 7.35
N SER A 91 -0.83 -11.27 7.35
CA SER A 91 -1.49 -12.58 7.56
C SER A 91 -2.16 -12.69 8.94
N SER A 92 -1.65 -11.97 9.94
CA SER A 92 -2.27 -11.91 11.26
C SER A 92 -3.55 -11.07 11.24
N LEU A 93 -3.56 -9.95 10.51
CA LEU A 93 -4.76 -9.13 10.29
C LEU A 93 -5.83 -9.87 9.47
N ASP A 94 -5.43 -10.59 8.42
CA ASP A 94 -6.36 -11.42 7.62
C ASP A 94 -7.10 -12.46 8.47
N ARG A 95 -6.43 -13.03 9.48
CA ARG A 95 -7.05 -13.98 10.41
C ARG A 95 -8.02 -13.30 11.37
N LEU A 96 -7.80 -12.03 11.72
CA LEU A 96 -8.64 -11.27 12.65
C LEU A 96 -9.83 -10.59 11.96
N ALA A 97 -9.73 -10.25 10.67
CA ALA A 97 -10.75 -9.52 9.93
C ALA A 97 -12.14 -10.20 9.83
N PRO A 98 -12.26 -11.55 9.75
CA PRO A 98 -13.55 -12.22 9.87
C PRO A 98 -14.18 -12.07 11.26
N LEU A 99 -13.36 -12.02 12.32
CA LEU A 99 -13.82 -11.90 13.70
C LEU A 99 -14.27 -10.48 14.02
N ALA A 100 -13.59 -9.46 13.47
CA ALA A 100 -13.97 -8.05 13.62
C ALA A 100 -15.34 -7.70 13.00
N ARG A 101 -15.83 -8.50 12.04
CA ARG A 101 -17.16 -8.32 11.41
C ARG A 101 -18.31 -8.95 12.21
N LEU A 102 -18.01 -9.75 13.22
CA LEU A 102 -19.00 -10.46 14.05
C LEU A 102 -19.24 -9.78 15.41
N GLY A 103 -18.51 -8.69 15.71
CA GLY A 103 -18.60 -7.93 16.96
C GLY A 103 -19.45 -6.68 16.85
#